data_AF-A0A918PUM5-F1
#
_entry.id   AF-A0A918PUM5-F1
#
_cell.length_a   1.000
_cell.length_b   1.000
_cell.length_c   1.000
_cell.angle_alpha   90.00
_cell.angle_beta   90.00
_cell.angle_gamma   90.00
#
_symmetry.space_group_name_H-M   'P 1'
#
loop_
_entity.id
_entity.type
_entity.pdbx_description
1 polymer ?
#
loop_
_entity_poly.entity_id
_entity_poly.type
_entity_poly.pdbx_seq_one_letter_code
_entity_poly.pdbx_strand_id
1 'polypeptide(L)'
;MVTDIIRVQPAPEQRQAFARWAVRQTPKIRTVDPTTFAVPAHLFAIAPEAILTGAQVDGHPYITPTLEDFEDFPELAEALKAVPGEPLPDVPASAYPPDSVPLDPPPDDGLDCCGRTFKSPRAVAAHRRHVHPEES
;
A
#
# COMPACT_ATOMS: atom_id res chain seq x y z
N MET A 1 -17.41 5.76 9.64
CA MET A 1 -16.09 6.19 9.13
C MET A 1 -16.36 7.17 8.01
N VAL A 2 -15.84 8.38 8.08
CA VAL A 2 -16.01 9.38 7.01
C VAL A 2 -15.05 9.01 5.89
N THR A 3 -15.58 8.72 4.71
CA THR A 3 -14.75 8.48 3.53
C THR A 3 -14.29 9.84 3.02
N ASP A 4 -13.01 10.15 3.21
CA ASP A 4 -12.42 11.36 2.64
C ASP A 4 -12.37 11.22 1.11
N ILE A 5 -12.80 12.26 0.38
CA ILE A 5 -12.98 12.25 -1.07
C ILE A 5 -12.11 13.33 -1.70
N ILE A 6 -11.23 12.90 -2.60
CA ILE A 6 -10.30 13.71 -3.37
C ILE A 6 -10.88 13.92 -4.77
N ARG A 7 -10.86 15.16 -5.27
CA ARG A 7 -11.28 15.49 -6.65
C ARG A 7 -10.09 15.37 -7.58
N VAL A 8 -10.14 14.41 -8.49
CA VAL A 8 -9.09 14.20 -9.49
C VAL A 8 -9.60 14.57 -10.87
N GLN A 9 -8.92 15.48 -11.54
CA GLN A 9 -9.14 15.87 -12.93
C GLN A 9 -7.95 15.40 -13.78
N PRO A 10 -8.07 14.24 -14.47
CA PRO A 10 -6.97 13.70 -15.27
C PRO A 10 -6.65 14.57 -16.48
N ALA A 11 -5.39 14.57 -16.90
CA ALA A 11 -4.96 15.18 -18.17
C ALA A 11 -5.78 14.62 -19.34
N PRO A 12 -6.06 15.40 -20.41
CA PRO A 12 -6.87 14.97 -21.55
C PRO A 12 -6.47 13.62 -22.15
N GLU A 13 -5.16 13.39 -22.25
CA GLU A 13 -4.54 12.16 -22.77
C GLU A 13 -4.73 10.96 -21.83
N GLN A 14 -4.78 11.20 -20.51
CA GLN A 14 -4.88 10.17 -19.48
C GLN A 14 -6.33 9.85 -19.07
N ARG A 15 -7.33 10.63 -19.51
CA ARG A 15 -8.74 10.44 -19.09
C ARG A 15 -9.26 9.03 -19.34
N GLN A 16 -8.93 8.43 -20.49
CA GLN A 16 -9.41 7.09 -20.83
C GLN A 16 -8.77 6.02 -19.92
N ALA A 17 -7.46 6.15 -19.66
CA ALA A 17 -6.74 5.25 -18.77
C ALA A 17 -7.26 5.37 -17.33
N PHE A 18 -7.48 6.60 -16.87
CA PHE A 18 -8.05 6.88 -15.55
C PHE A 18 -9.46 6.31 -15.42
N ALA A 19 -10.35 6.55 -16.39
CA ALA A 19 -11.70 6.00 -16.38
C ALA A 19 -11.70 4.45 -16.35
N ARG A 20 -10.81 3.82 -17.11
CA ARG A 20 -10.65 2.35 -17.11
C ARG A 20 -10.21 1.83 -15.75
N TRP A 21 -9.28 2.51 -15.09
CA TRP A 21 -8.86 2.18 -13.72
C TRP A 21 -10.00 2.40 -12.72
N ALA A 22 -10.72 3.50 -12.83
CA ALA A 22 -11.79 3.88 -11.91
C ALA A 22 -12.97 2.90 -11.90
N VAL A 23 -13.34 2.35 -13.07
CA VAL A 23 -14.43 1.37 -13.20
C VAL A 23 -14.11 0.03 -12.51
N ARG A 24 -12.82 -0.29 -12.31
CA ARG A 24 -12.38 -1.53 -11.66
C ARG A 24 -12.38 -1.45 -10.13
N GLN A 25 -12.52 -0.25 -9.56
CA GLN A 25 -12.43 -0.07 -8.12
C GLN A 25 -13.71 -0.49 -7.38
N THR A 26 -13.52 -1.00 -6.17
CA THR A 26 -14.59 -1.28 -5.19
C THR A 26 -14.20 -0.63 -3.87
N PRO A 27 -14.90 0.43 -3.41
CA PRO A 27 -16.12 1.00 -3.98
C PRO A 27 -15.92 1.71 -5.32
N LYS A 28 -16.98 1.77 -6.13
CA LYS A 28 -16.93 2.44 -7.45
C LYS A 28 -16.66 3.93 -7.28
N ILE A 29 -15.62 4.41 -7.95
CA ILE A 29 -15.31 5.84 -8.07
C ILE A 29 -16.43 6.51 -8.88
N ARG A 30 -16.94 7.63 -8.36
CA ARG A 30 -18.00 8.41 -9.01
C ARG A 30 -17.40 9.57 -9.80
N THR A 31 -18.05 9.96 -10.88
CA THR A 31 -17.78 11.24 -11.56
C THR A 31 -18.58 12.36 -10.89
N VAL A 32 -17.93 13.48 -10.59
CA VAL A 32 -18.58 14.70 -10.06
C VAL A 32 -18.82 15.73 -11.16
N ASP A 33 -18.04 15.67 -12.23
CA ASP A 33 -18.10 16.54 -13.41
C ASP A 33 -17.64 15.72 -14.65
N PRO A 34 -17.94 16.12 -15.91
CA PRO A 34 -17.44 15.42 -17.09
C PRO A 34 -15.93 15.19 -17.14
N THR A 35 -15.15 16.01 -16.43
CA THR A 35 -13.68 15.86 -16.36
C THR A 35 -13.15 15.51 -14.97
N THR A 36 -14.00 15.42 -13.95
CA THR A 36 -13.56 15.28 -12.55
C THR A 36 -14.17 14.07 -11.88
N PHE A 37 -13.33 13.31 -11.18
CA PHE A 37 -13.67 12.09 -10.46
C PHE A 37 -13.56 12.32 -8.95
N ALA A 38 -14.54 11.80 -8.19
CA ALA A 38 -14.51 11.74 -6.73
C ALA A 38 -13.88 10.42 -6.30
N VAL A 39 -12.59 10.49 -5.97
CA VAL A 39 -11.77 9.34 -5.60
C VAL A 39 -11.67 9.29 -4.08
N PRO A 40 -12.07 8.20 -3.42
CA PRO A 40 -11.76 7.98 -2.02
C PRO A 40 -10.25 8.06 -1.76
N ALA A 41 -9.83 8.73 -0.68
CA ALA A 41 -8.41 8.96 -0.40
C ALA A 41 -7.56 7.66 -0.39
N HIS A 42 -8.11 6.57 0.14
CA HIS A 42 -7.44 5.26 0.14
C HIS A 42 -7.27 4.65 -1.27
N LEU A 43 -8.15 4.97 -2.22
CA LEU A 43 -8.02 4.52 -3.61
C LEU A 43 -7.05 5.41 -4.40
N PHE A 44 -6.91 6.68 -4.01
CA PHE A 44 -5.93 7.58 -4.62
C PHE A 44 -4.49 7.09 -4.39
N ALA A 45 -4.19 6.61 -3.19
CA ALA A 45 -2.86 6.10 -2.83
C ALA A 45 -2.41 4.87 -3.64
N ILE A 46 -3.35 4.14 -4.26
CA ILE A 46 -3.07 2.97 -5.10
C ILE A 46 -3.27 3.25 -6.59
N ALA A 47 -3.58 4.49 -6.97
CA ALA A 47 -3.71 4.88 -8.36
C ALA A 47 -2.33 4.84 -9.03
N PRO A 48 -2.20 4.21 -10.21
CA PRO A 48 -0.93 4.23 -10.93
C PRO A 48 -0.49 5.65 -11.24
N GLU A 49 0.76 6.00 -10.93
CA GLU A 49 1.26 7.36 -11.15
C GLU A 49 1.19 7.80 -12.62
N ALA A 50 1.36 6.85 -13.55
CA ALA A 50 1.26 7.11 -14.98
C ALA A 50 -0.11 7.66 -15.43
N ILE A 51 -1.19 7.34 -14.72
CA ILE A 51 -2.53 7.89 -15.02
C ILE A 51 -2.81 9.22 -14.28
N LEU A 52 -1.93 9.61 -13.36
CA LEU A 52 -1.98 10.86 -12.62
C LEU A 52 -1.04 11.93 -13.19
N THR A 53 -0.08 11.56 -14.05
CA THR A 53 0.83 12.52 -14.71
C THR A 53 0.05 13.63 -15.42
N GLY A 54 0.27 14.89 -15.00
CA GLY A 54 -0.41 16.08 -15.53
C GLY A 54 -1.85 16.26 -15.08
N ALA A 55 -2.35 15.46 -14.13
CA ALA A 55 -3.67 15.63 -13.54
C ALA A 55 -3.70 16.81 -12.55
N GLN A 56 -4.91 17.28 -12.22
CA GLN A 56 -5.13 18.16 -11.06
C GLN A 56 -5.83 17.38 -9.94
N VAL A 57 -5.34 17.52 -8.72
CA VAL A 57 -5.83 16.89 -7.49
C VAL A 57 -6.27 18.00 -6.55
N ASP A 58 -7.57 18.11 -6.30
CA ASP A 58 -8.20 19.19 -5.54
C ASP A 58 -7.77 20.60 -5.98
N GLY A 59 -7.60 20.78 -7.29
CA GLY A 59 -7.17 22.04 -7.91
C GLY A 59 -5.66 22.28 -7.93
N HIS A 60 -4.86 21.35 -7.39
CA HIS A 60 -3.41 21.41 -7.43
C HIS A 60 -2.85 20.50 -8.52
N PRO A 61 -1.86 20.92 -9.31
CA PRO A 61 -1.22 20.02 -10.26
C PRO A 61 -0.57 18.84 -9.53
N TYR A 62 -0.81 17.63 -10.01
CA TYR A 62 -0.10 16.45 -9.53
C TYR A 62 1.33 16.49 -10.07
N ILE A 63 2.28 16.52 -9.14
CA ILE A 63 3.71 16.52 -9.43
C ILE A 63 4.24 15.14 -9.02
N THR A 64 4.81 14.42 -9.98
CA THR A 64 5.53 13.19 -9.65
C THR A 64 6.82 13.59 -8.97
N PRO A 65 7.03 13.18 -7.71
CA PRO A 65 8.25 13.53 -7.00
C PRO A 65 9.45 12.88 -7.69
N THR A 66 10.46 13.67 -8.02
CA THR A 66 11.70 13.23 -8.64
C THR A 66 12.81 13.10 -7.60
N LEU A 67 13.89 12.40 -7.91
CA LEU A 67 15.04 12.29 -7.01
C LEU A 67 15.66 13.65 -6.66
N GLU A 68 15.53 14.63 -7.55
CA GLU A 68 16.00 16.01 -7.35
C GLU A 68 15.21 16.73 -6.26
N ASP A 69 13.93 16.40 -6.08
CA ASP A 69 13.08 16.98 -5.03
C ASP A 69 13.49 16.53 -3.61
N PHE A 70 14.36 15.52 -3.49
CA PHE A 70 14.83 14.97 -2.21
C PHE A 70 16.33 15.16 -1.99
N GLU A 71 16.99 16.09 -2.70
CA GLU A 71 18.41 16.39 -2.47
C GLU A 71 18.70 16.73 -0.99
N ASP A 72 17.76 17.38 -0.29
CA ASP A 72 17.86 17.70 1.13
C ASP A 72 17.49 16.54 2.07
N PHE A 73 16.94 15.45 1.54
CA PHE A 73 16.43 14.29 2.30
C PHE A 73 16.98 12.97 1.73
N PRO A 74 18.28 12.67 1.94
CA PRO A 74 18.94 11.52 1.32
C PRO A 74 18.28 10.18 1.68
N GLU A 75 17.71 10.06 2.88
CA GLU A 75 17.00 8.85 3.35
C GLU A 75 15.72 8.57 2.52
N LEU A 76 15.00 9.61 2.10
CA LEU A 76 13.81 9.46 1.24
C LEU A 76 14.19 9.12 -0.19
N ALA A 77 15.30 9.67 -0.69
CA ALA A 77 15.82 9.35 -2.01
C ALA A 77 16.27 7.88 -2.13
N GLU A 78 16.78 7.29 -1.05
CA GLU A 78 17.09 5.85 -0.97
C GLU A 78 15.84 4.99 -0.91
N ALA A 79 14.80 5.41 -0.17
CA ALA A 79 13.52 4.71 -0.12
C ALA A 79 12.85 4.60 -1.51
N LEU A 80 13.01 5.62 -2.37
CA LEU A 80 12.50 5.58 -3.75
C LEU A 80 13.25 4.62 -4.67
N LYS A 81 14.50 4.28 -4.35
CA LYS A 81 15.31 3.32 -5.09
C LYS A 81 15.10 1.88 -4.62
N ALA A 82 14.47 1.68 -3.46
CA ALA A 82 14.29 0.37 -2.88
C ALA A 82 13.46 -0.54 -3.81
N VAL A 83 14.00 -1.73 -4.11
CA VAL A 83 13.28 -2.72 -4.91
C VAL A 83 12.34 -3.49 -3.99
N PRO A 84 11.03 -3.62 -4.33
CA PRO A 84 10.10 -4.40 -3.52
C PRO A 84 10.59 -5.84 -3.31
N GLY A 85 10.75 -6.24 -2.04
CA GLY A 85 11.22 -7.57 -1.64
C GLY A 85 12.71 -7.68 -1.34
N GLU A 86 13.48 -6.60 -1.52
CA GLU A 86 14.86 -6.53 -1.06
C GLU A 86 14.89 -6.32 0.47
N PRO A 87 15.74 -7.06 1.22
CA PRO A 87 15.82 -6.91 2.67
C PRO A 87 16.24 -5.48 3.03
N LEU A 88 15.57 -4.92 4.03
CA LEU A 88 15.93 -3.61 4.57
C LEU A 88 17.39 -3.63 5.07
N PRO A 89 18.12 -2.51 4.93
CA PRO A 89 19.47 -2.42 5.46
C PRO A 89 19.47 -2.62 6.98
N ASP A 90 20.48 -3.33 7.49
CA ASP A 90 20.64 -3.57 8.93
C ASP A 90 20.79 -2.24 9.68
N VAL A 91 19.86 -2.00 10.60
CA VAL A 91 19.88 -0.81 11.45
C VAL A 91 20.99 -0.98 12.50
N PRO A 92 21.94 -0.03 12.62
CA PRO A 92 23.02 -0.15 13.59
C PRO A 92 22.46 -0.11 15.02
N ALA A 93 23.09 -0.87 15.93
CA ALA A 93 22.67 -0.94 17.34
C ALA A 93 22.62 0.43 18.03
N SER A 94 23.39 1.42 17.54
CA SER A 94 23.38 2.80 18.03
C SER A 94 22.09 3.58 17.73
N ALA A 95 21.23 3.08 16.83
CA ALA A 95 19.92 3.68 16.56
C ALA A 95 18.92 3.43 17.71
N TYR A 96 19.22 2.48 18.60
CA TYR A 96 18.40 2.17 19.76
C TYR A 96 18.94 2.92 20.99
N PRO A 97 18.10 3.63 21.75
CA PRO A 97 18.52 4.22 23.03
C PRO A 97 18.99 3.13 24.01
N PRO A 98 19.86 3.45 24.99
CA PRO A 98 20.43 2.47 25.91
C PRO A 98 19.38 1.73 26.77
N ASP A 99 18.19 2.32 26.93
CA ASP A 99 17.06 1.73 27.65
C ASP A 99 16.17 0.82 26.77
N SER A 100 16.61 0.52 25.53
CA SER A 100 15.88 -0.38 24.64
C SER A 100 16.02 -1.82 25.10
N VAL A 101 14.88 -2.45 25.42
CA VAL A 101 14.82 -3.88 25.74
C VAL A 101 14.51 -4.64 24.45
N PRO A 102 15.38 -5.56 23.99
CA PRO A 102 15.06 -6.46 22.90
C PRO A 102 13.80 -7.24 23.24
N LEU A 103 12.82 -7.23 22.34
CA LEU A 103 11.66 -8.09 22.46
C LEU A 103 12.11 -9.54 22.25
N ASP A 104 11.60 -10.45 23.08
CA ASP A 104 11.76 -11.88 22.82
C ASP A 104 11.21 -12.21 21.42
N PRO A 105 11.90 -13.08 20.66
CA PRO A 105 11.36 -13.55 19.40
C PRO A 105 9.97 -14.16 19.66
N PRO A 106 8.99 -13.94 18.77
CA PRO A 106 7.69 -14.53 18.94
C PRO A 106 7.85 -16.05 19.10
N PRO A 107 7.08 -16.69 20.01
CA PRO A 107 7.09 -18.13 20.12
C PRO A 107 6.84 -18.74 18.73
N ASP A 108 7.54 -19.83 18.44
CA ASP A 108 7.36 -20.63 17.23
C ASP A 108 5.97 -21.31 17.34
N ASP A 109 4.93 -20.51 17.12
CA ASP A 109 3.53 -20.88 17.23
C ASP A 109 3.18 -21.75 16.04
N GLY A 110 3.65 -23.00 16.06
CA GLY A 110 3.28 -24.10 15.18
C GLY A 110 2.66 -23.66 13.86
N LEU A 111 3.49 -23.14 12.96
CA LEU A 111 3.07 -22.82 11.61
C LEU A 111 2.36 -24.05 11.03
N ASP A 112 1.12 -23.87 10.59
CA ASP A 112 0.48 -24.85 9.71
C ASP A 112 1.16 -24.80 8.33
N CYS A 113 0.90 -25.80 7.48
CA CYS A 113 1.43 -25.92 6.11
C CYS A 113 1.22 -24.66 5.23
N CYS A 114 0.31 -23.77 5.62
CA CYS A 114 -0.01 -22.50 4.95
C CYS A 114 0.57 -21.23 5.61
N GLY A 115 1.47 -21.36 6.59
CA GLY A 115 2.13 -20.22 7.25
C GLY A 115 1.20 -19.34 8.09
N ARG A 116 0.01 -19.85 8.45
CA ARG A 116 -0.93 -19.15 9.34
C ARG A 116 -0.68 -19.53 10.78
N THR A 117 -0.62 -18.53 11.65
CA THR A 117 -0.53 -18.70 13.10
C THR A 117 -1.92 -18.91 13.70
N PHE A 118 -2.04 -19.89 14.60
CA PHE A 118 -3.30 -20.22 15.26
C PHE A 118 -3.12 -20.22 16.78
N LYS A 119 -4.11 -19.69 17.49
CA LYS A 119 -4.09 -19.56 18.96
C LYS A 119 -4.20 -20.89 19.72
N SER A 120 -4.43 -22.02 19.03
CA SER A 120 -4.51 -23.34 19.66
C SER A 120 -4.39 -24.48 18.65
N PRO A 121 -3.96 -25.68 19.06
CA PRO A 121 -3.94 -26.87 18.21
C PRO A 121 -5.32 -27.26 17.65
N ARG A 122 -6.40 -26.96 18.40
CA ARG A 122 -7.77 -27.21 17.95
C ARG A 122 -8.15 -26.35 16.75
N ALA A 123 -7.65 -25.11 16.70
CA ALA A 123 -7.88 -24.20 15.58
C ALA A 123 -7.11 -24.65 14.32
N VAL A 124 -5.87 -25.14 14.48
CA VAL A 124 -5.09 -25.77 13.39
C VAL A 124 -5.85 -26.98 12.82
N ALA A 125 -6.28 -27.91 13.68
CA ALA A 125 -7.00 -29.11 13.24
C ALA A 125 -8.37 -28.82 12.59
N ALA A 126 -9.02 -27.71 12.95
CA ALA A 126 -10.23 -27.26 12.26
C ALA A 126 -9.89 -26.66 10.89
N HIS A 127 -8.84 -25.84 10.80
CA HIS A 127 -8.40 -25.25 9.54
C HIS A 127 -8.03 -26.32 8.51
N ARG A 128 -7.20 -27.31 8.90
CA ARG A 128 -6.80 -28.41 8.03
C ARG A 128 -8.00 -29.15 7.45
N ARG A 129 -9.02 -29.47 8.25
CA ARG A 129 -10.25 -30.14 7.77
C ARG A 129 -11.07 -29.34 6.76
N HIS A 130 -11.07 -28.01 6.85
CA HIS A 130 -11.91 -27.16 6.00
C HIS A 130 -11.18 -26.67 4.75
N VAL A 131 -9.86 -26.49 4.84
CA VAL A 131 -9.04 -25.87 3.77
C VAL A 131 -8.15 -26.91 3.08
N HIS A 132 -7.77 -27.99 3.78
CA HIS A 132 -6.93 -29.09 3.30
C HIS A 132 -7.60 -30.46 3.50
N PRO A 133 -8.79 -30.69 2.91
CA PRO A 133 -9.56 -31.90 3.14
C PRO A 133 -8.84 -33.19 2.70
N GLU A 134 -7.83 -33.09 1.82
CA GLU A 134 -7.06 -34.23 1.30
C GLU A 134 -5.85 -34.62 2.17
N GLU A 135 -5.53 -33.80 3.18
CA GLU A 135 -4.42 -34.04 4.10
C GLU A 135 -4.90 -34.44 5.51
N SER A 136 -6.20 -34.62 5.73
CA SER A 136 -6.77 -34.90 7.07
C SER A 136 -6.96 -36.38 7.37
#